data_AF-A0A178WDR0-F1
#
_entry.id   AF-A0A178WDR0-F1
#
_cell.length_a   1.000
_cell.length_b   1.000
_cell.length_c   1.000
_cell.angle_alpha   90.00
_cell.angle_beta   90.00
_cell.angle_gamma   90.00
#
_symmetry.space_group_name_H-M   'P 1'
#
loop_
_entity.id
_entity.type
_entity.pdbx_description
1 polymer ?
#
loop_
_entity_poly.entity_id
_entity_poly.type
_entity_poly.pdbx_seq_one_letter_code
_entity_poly.pdbx_strand_id
1 'polypeptide(L)'
;MVGPVDFNTSVEYWQQDRWSGHFPVQWLIVKDVPNSLFRHIIIESNDNKPVTNSRDTQEVGLEKGIEMLDIFISCEMRSSILDDFNFYEERQIAIQDRKARQRAVLESLALSATSAPTYSLHDDFVREMSKHFAEALALQHRPK
;
A
#
# COMPACT_ATOMS: atom_id res chain seq x y z
N MET A 1 5.13 -14.91 -12.96
CA MET A 1 6.06 -15.30 -11.86
C MET A 1 7.27 -15.94 -12.50
N VAL A 2 8.48 -15.48 -12.16
CA VAL A 2 9.72 -15.98 -12.80
C VAL A 2 10.65 -16.72 -11.83
N GLY A 3 10.23 -16.90 -10.57
CA GLY A 3 10.98 -17.60 -9.53
C GLY A 3 10.11 -17.90 -8.32
N PRO A 4 10.61 -18.71 -7.36
CA PRO A 4 9.86 -19.14 -6.18
C PRO A 4 9.60 -17.99 -5.20
N VAL A 5 8.72 -18.24 -4.22
CA VAL A 5 8.47 -17.33 -3.10
C VAL A 5 9.57 -17.47 -2.05
N ASP A 6 10.17 -16.35 -1.67
CA ASP A 6 11.00 -16.23 -0.47
C ASP A 6 10.15 -15.64 0.66
N PHE A 7 10.02 -16.36 1.77
CA PHE A 7 9.28 -15.92 2.96
C PHE A 7 10.19 -15.32 4.03
N ASN A 8 11.51 -15.48 3.92
CA ASN A 8 12.45 -15.06 4.96
C ASN A 8 12.81 -13.58 4.86
N THR A 9 12.49 -12.95 3.74
CA THR A 9 12.77 -11.56 3.47
C THR A 9 11.46 -10.77 3.36
N SER A 10 11.50 -9.52 3.78
CA SER A 10 10.39 -8.58 3.60
C SER A 10 10.90 -7.37 2.83
N VAL A 11 9.99 -6.70 2.14
CA VAL A 11 10.32 -5.59 1.26
C VAL A 11 9.72 -4.30 1.80
N GLU A 12 10.49 -3.22 1.76
CA GLU A 12 10.10 -1.95 2.39
C GLU A 12 9.32 -1.00 1.46
N TYR A 13 9.08 -1.42 0.21
CA TYR A 13 8.38 -0.60 -0.78
C TYR A 13 6.85 -0.64 -0.66
N TRP A 14 6.28 -1.53 0.17
CA TRP A 14 4.84 -1.56 0.42
C TRP A 14 4.40 -0.39 1.30
N GLN A 15 3.19 0.13 1.03
CA GLN A 15 2.61 1.20 1.86
C GLN A 15 2.26 0.73 3.28
N GLN A 16 1.90 -0.56 3.43
CA GLN A 16 1.56 -1.18 4.71
C GLN A 16 2.48 -2.37 4.97
N ASP A 17 2.92 -2.52 6.21
CA ASP A 17 3.85 -3.58 6.64
C ASP A 17 3.14 -4.93 6.91
N ARG A 18 1.97 -5.15 6.30
CA ARG A 18 1.19 -6.38 6.45
C ARG A 18 1.64 -7.51 5.52
N TRP A 19 2.47 -7.19 4.53
CA TRP A 19 2.90 -8.11 3.50
C TRP A 19 4.33 -8.58 3.77
N SER A 20 4.49 -9.88 3.94
CA SER A 20 5.77 -10.55 4.16
C SER A 20 6.10 -11.47 2.99
N GLY A 21 7.39 -11.64 2.71
CA GLY A 21 7.85 -12.43 1.58
C GLY A 21 7.74 -11.70 0.24
N HIS A 22 8.40 -12.25 -0.77
CA HIS A 22 8.30 -11.78 -2.14
C HIS A 22 8.67 -12.88 -3.14
N PHE A 23 8.29 -12.68 -4.40
CA PHE A 23 8.76 -13.48 -5.53
C PHE A 23 8.94 -12.58 -6.75
N PRO A 24 9.90 -12.89 -7.65
CA PRO A 24 10.14 -12.05 -8.81
C PRO A 24 9.03 -12.23 -9.86
N VAL A 25 8.63 -11.12 -10.47
CA VAL A 25 7.70 -11.06 -11.59
C VAL A 25 8.31 -10.24 -12.73
N GLN A 26 7.90 -10.56 -13.95
CA GLN A 26 8.17 -9.74 -15.13
C GLN A 26 6.85 -9.26 -15.67
N TRP A 27 6.69 -7.93 -15.76
CA TRP A 27 5.53 -7.31 -16.38
C TRP A 27 5.63 -7.46 -17.90
N LEU A 28 4.63 -8.11 -18.51
CA LEU A 28 4.57 -8.34 -19.96
C LEU A 28 3.70 -7.30 -20.67
N ILE A 29 2.56 -6.95 -20.07
CA ILE A 29 1.60 -5.99 -20.59
C ILE A 29 1.24 -5.06 -19.43
N VAL A 30 1.32 -3.75 -19.65
CA VAL A 30 0.94 -2.73 -18.67
C VAL A 30 -0.02 -1.76 -19.36
N LYS A 31 -1.32 -1.90 -19.08
CA LYS A 31 -2.38 -0.99 -19.54
C LYS A 31 -3.68 -1.22 -18.81
N ASP A 32 -4.57 -0.24 -18.91
CA ASP A 32 -5.93 -0.35 -18.40
C ASP A 32 -6.83 -1.01 -19.45
N VAL A 33 -7.62 -2.00 -19.02
CA VAL A 33 -8.61 -2.67 -19.87
C VAL A 33 -9.97 -2.67 -19.16
N PRO A 34 -11.05 -2.16 -19.77
CA PRO A 34 -12.35 -2.07 -19.12
C PRO A 34 -12.92 -3.44 -18.71
N ASN A 35 -13.38 -3.56 -17.47
CA ASN A 35 -14.03 -4.77 -16.95
C ASN A 35 -15.20 -5.25 -17.82
N SER A 36 -15.90 -4.36 -18.52
CA SER A 36 -17.00 -4.74 -19.43
C SER A 36 -16.58 -5.75 -20.50
N LEU A 37 -15.31 -5.72 -20.92
CA LEU A 37 -14.77 -6.67 -21.89
C LEU A 37 -14.59 -8.08 -21.32
N PHE A 38 -14.49 -8.24 -20.00
CA PHE A 38 -14.24 -9.54 -19.37
C PHE A 38 -15.49 -10.17 -18.71
N ARG A 39 -16.60 -9.42 -18.57
CA ARG A 39 -17.78 -9.88 -17.82
C ARG A 39 -18.44 -11.16 -18.36
N HIS A 40 -18.20 -11.49 -19.63
CA HIS A 40 -18.73 -12.71 -20.24
C HIS A 40 -17.93 -13.96 -19.88
N ILE A 41 -16.71 -13.80 -19.37
CA ILE A 41 -15.87 -14.90 -18.91
C ILE A 41 -16.32 -15.30 -17.51
N ILE A 42 -17.04 -16.41 -17.43
CA ILE A 42 -17.57 -16.97 -16.19
C ILE A 42 -16.55 -17.92 -15.57
N ILE A 43 -16.39 -17.99 -14.25
CA ILE A 43 -15.51 -18.97 -13.60
C ILE A 43 -16.36 -20.00 -12.85
N GLU A 44 -16.39 -21.25 -13.33
CA GLU A 44 -17.20 -22.33 -12.73
C GLU A 44 -16.77 -22.64 -11.30
N SER A 45 -15.47 -22.58 -11.02
CA SER A 45 -14.90 -22.80 -9.68
C SER A 45 -15.17 -21.65 -8.70
N ASN A 46 -15.79 -20.55 -9.15
CA ASN A 46 -16.12 -19.38 -8.34
C ASN A 46 -17.63 -19.08 -8.40
N ASP A 47 -18.46 -20.09 -8.09
CA ASP A 47 -19.92 -19.99 -8.10
C ASP A 47 -20.52 -19.48 -9.43
N ASN A 48 -19.86 -19.74 -10.56
CA ASN A 48 -20.22 -19.19 -11.87
C ASN A 48 -20.30 -17.65 -11.88
N LYS A 49 -19.46 -16.98 -11.10
CA LYS A 49 -19.33 -15.51 -11.13
C LYS A 49 -18.44 -15.09 -12.31
N PRO A 50 -18.65 -13.88 -12.86
CA PRO A 50 -17.73 -13.30 -13.84
C PRO A 50 -16.30 -13.18 -13.28
N VAL A 51 -15.29 -13.31 -14.13
CA VAL A 51 -13.87 -13.17 -13.75
C VAL A 51 -13.56 -11.82 -13.09
N THR A 52 -14.33 -10.77 -13.42
CA THR A 52 -14.23 -9.43 -12.81
C THR A 52 -14.57 -9.40 -11.32
N ASN A 53 -15.15 -10.47 -10.78
CA ASN A 53 -15.55 -10.61 -9.38
C ASN A 53 -14.63 -11.58 -8.61
N SER A 54 -13.48 -11.91 -9.18
CA SER A 54 -12.48 -12.79 -8.57
C SER A 54 -11.87 -12.13 -7.33
N ARG A 55 -11.58 -12.95 -6.31
CA ARG A 55 -10.76 -12.53 -5.17
C ARG A 55 -9.27 -12.68 -5.50
N ASP A 56 -8.44 -12.16 -4.60
CA ASP A 56 -6.99 -12.36 -4.69
C ASP A 56 -6.65 -13.84 -4.84
N THR A 57 -5.66 -14.14 -5.69
CA THR A 57 -5.20 -15.48 -6.06
C THR A 57 -6.25 -16.46 -6.64
N GLN A 58 -7.38 -15.98 -7.17
CA GLN A 58 -8.34 -16.84 -7.88
C GLN A 58 -7.70 -17.49 -9.12
N GLU A 59 -7.80 -18.81 -9.21
CA GLU A 59 -7.35 -19.55 -10.40
C GLU A 59 -8.34 -19.36 -11.57
N VAL A 60 -7.79 -19.15 -12.77
CA VAL A 60 -8.53 -19.11 -14.03
C VAL A 60 -8.03 -20.25 -14.90
N GLY A 61 -8.94 -21.09 -15.39
CA GLY A 61 -8.60 -22.21 -16.26
C GLY A 61 -7.94 -21.75 -17.56
N LEU A 62 -7.12 -22.61 -18.16
CA LEU A 62 -6.26 -22.27 -19.30
C LEU A 62 -7.00 -21.61 -20.47
N GLU A 63 -8.13 -22.19 -20.89
CA GLU A 63 -8.91 -21.68 -22.03
C GLU A 63 -9.39 -20.24 -21.82
N LYS A 64 -9.89 -19.94 -20.61
CA LYS A 64 -10.33 -18.60 -20.21
C LYS A 64 -9.17 -17.66 -20.01
N GLY A 65 -8.04 -18.16 -19.52
CA GLY A 65 -6.79 -17.41 -19.42
C GLY A 65 -6.29 -16.94 -20.79
N ILE A 66 -6.37 -17.80 -21.81
CA ILE A 66 -6.01 -17.45 -23.20
C ILE A 66 -6.97 -16.38 -23.73
N GLU A 67 -8.28 -16.55 -23.57
CA GLU A 67 -9.28 -15.56 -23.98
C GLU A 67 -9.03 -14.19 -23.31
N MET A 68 -8.72 -14.18 -22.01
CA MET A 68 -8.34 -12.95 -21.31
C MET A 68 -7.11 -12.30 -21.94
N LEU A 69 -6.06 -13.08 -22.25
CA LEU A 69 -4.85 -12.56 -22.89
C LEU A 69 -5.14 -11.98 -24.27
N ASP A 70 -6.01 -12.60 -25.07
CA ASP A 70 -6.43 -12.08 -26.37
C ASP A 70 -7.18 -10.75 -26.25
N ILE A 71 -8.05 -10.61 -25.24
CA ILE A 71 -8.69 -9.32 -24.92
C ILE A 71 -7.64 -8.29 -24.53
N PHE A 72 -6.69 -8.66 -23.68
CA PHE A 72 -5.57 -7.78 -23.33
C PHE A 72 -4.80 -7.38 -24.58
N ILE A 73 -4.44 -8.27 -25.51
CA ILE A 73 -3.64 -7.91 -26.68
C ILE A 73 -4.42 -7.02 -27.67
N SER A 74 -5.68 -7.37 -27.94
CA SER A 74 -6.53 -6.69 -28.93
C SER A 74 -7.04 -5.31 -28.51
N CYS A 75 -7.18 -5.07 -27.19
CA CYS A 75 -7.68 -3.80 -26.70
C CYS A 75 -6.68 -2.66 -26.99
N GLU A 76 -7.12 -1.58 -27.64
CA GLU A 76 -6.29 -0.41 -27.88
C GLU A 76 -5.86 0.25 -26.55
N MET A 77 -4.57 0.56 -26.42
CA MET A 77 -4.03 1.21 -25.23
C MET A 77 -4.48 2.67 -25.20
N ARG A 78 -5.37 3.01 -24.27
CA ARG A 78 -5.86 4.38 -24.07
C ARG A 78 -5.24 5.06 -22.85
N SER A 79 -4.97 4.28 -21.81
CA SER A 79 -4.31 4.73 -20.59
C SER A 79 -3.60 3.55 -19.92
N SER A 80 -2.64 3.88 -19.08
CA SER A 80 -1.98 2.95 -18.18
C SER A 80 -1.51 3.65 -16.92
N ILE A 81 -1.19 2.87 -15.88
CA ILE A 81 -0.50 3.39 -14.69
C ILE A 81 0.82 4.12 -15.00
N LEU A 82 1.46 3.84 -16.16
CA LEU A 82 2.71 4.49 -16.55
C LEU A 82 2.51 5.95 -16.96
N ASP A 83 1.30 6.35 -17.36
CA ASP A 83 1.00 7.75 -17.67
C ASP A 83 1.13 8.64 -16.42
N ASP A 84 0.92 8.06 -15.24
CA ASP A 84 1.02 8.70 -13.93
C ASP A 84 2.36 8.40 -13.21
N PHE A 85 3.38 7.91 -13.92
CA PHE A 85 4.62 7.43 -13.29
C PHE A 85 5.29 8.49 -12.40
N ASN A 86 5.41 9.73 -12.88
CA ASN A 86 6.00 10.84 -12.12
C ASN A 86 5.22 11.15 -10.82
N PHE A 87 3.89 11.02 -10.86
CA PHE A 87 3.07 11.22 -9.66
C PHE A 87 3.38 10.18 -8.58
N TYR A 88 3.59 8.92 -8.97
CA TYR A 88 3.94 7.87 -8.02
C TYR A 88 5.36 8.04 -7.47
N GLU A 89 6.32 8.47 -8.29
CA GLU A 89 7.69 8.76 -7.88
C GLU A 89 7.73 9.86 -6.81
N GLU A 90 7.11 11.01 -7.08
CA GLU A 90 7.04 12.13 -6.13
C GLU A 90 6.36 11.72 -4.82
N ARG A 91 5.28 10.94 -4.91
CA ARG A 91 4.56 10.43 -3.74
C ARG A 91 5.40 9.46 -2.91
N GLN A 92 6.20 8.62 -3.56
CA GLN A 92 7.11 7.69 -2.88
C GLN A 92 8.18 8.46 -2.10
N ILE A 93 8.82 9.45 -2.72
CA ILE A 93 9.80 10.33 -2.07
C ILE A 93 9.19 10.99 -0.82
N ALA A 94 8.01 11.60 -0.96
CA ALA A 94 7.33 12.27 0.15
C ALA A 94 7.00 11.32 1.32
N ILE A 95 6.63 10.06 1.04
CA ILE A 95 6.35 9.05 2.06
C ILE A 95 7.64 8.63 2.78
N GLN A 96 8.73 8.40 2.03
CA GLN A 96 10.02 8.03 2.61
C GLN A 96 10.57 9.13 3.51
N ASP A 97 10.51 10.37 3.06
CA ASP A 97 10.86 11.56 3.85
C ASP A 97 10.07 11.65 5.15
N ARG A 98 8.76 11.37 5.11
CA ARG A 98 7.92 11.36 6.31
C ARG A 98 8.32 10.23 7.26
N LYS A 99 8.57 9.02 6.74
CA LYS A 99 9.03 7.87 7.55
C LYS A 99 10.41 8.17 8.18
N ALA A 100 11.33 8.77 7.45
CA ALA A 100 12.65 9.16 7.94
C ALA A 100 12.56 10.18 9.09
N ARG A 101 11.72 11.22 8.93
CA ARG A 101 11.47 12.20 10.00
C ARG A 101 10.85 11.56 11.25
N GLN A 102 9.89 10.64 11.08
CA GLN A 102 9.30 9.91 12.22
C GLN A 102 10.32 9.04 12.94
N ARG A 103 11.18 8.32 12.21
CA ARG A 103 12.27 7.51 12.79
C ARG A 103 13.24 8.38 13.58
N ALA A 104 13.68 9.51 13.02
CA ALA A 104 14.59 10.44 13.70
C ALA A 104 14.01 10.99 15.01
N VAL A 105 12.71 11.32 15.04
CA VAL A 105 12.03 11.76 16.27
C VAL A 105 12.02 10.64 17.32
N LEU A 106 11.66 9.42 16.93
CA LEU A 106 11.65 8.26 17.84
C LEU A 106 13.04 7.95 18.40
N GLU A 107 14.08 8.00 17.58
CA GLU A 107 15.47 7.80 18.01
C GLU A 107 15.94 8.89 18.98
N SER A 108 15.59 10.15 18.72
CA SER A 108 15.94 11.26 19.62
C SER A 108 15.29 11.11 21.00
N LEU A 109 14.03 10.68 21.05
CA LEU A 109 13.30 10.42 22.30
C LEU A 109 13.91 9.25 23.09
N ALA A 110 14.30 8.17 22.39
CA ALA A 110 14.93 7.01 23.02
C ALA A 110 16.30 7.34 23.64
N LEU A 111 17.10 8.20 23.00
CA LEU A 111 18.40 8.65 23.51
C LEU A 111 18.27 9.59 24.72
N SER A 112 17.22 10.41 24.78
CA SER A 112 16.94 11.24 25.96
C SER A 112 16.46 10.43 27.17
N ALA A 113 15.85 9.25 26.97
CA ALA A 113 15.34 8.41 28.04
C ALA A 113 16.44 7.63 28.80
N THR A 114 17.65 7.50 28.25
CA THR A 114 18.76 6.75 28.88
C THR A 114 19.66 7.59 29.78
N SER A 115 19.44 8.91 29.90
CA SER A 115 20.33 9.83 30.65
C SER A 115 19.73 10.48 31.91
N ALA A 116 18.51 10.14 32.33
CA ALA A 116 17.86 10.77 33.49
C ALA A 116 17.25 9.75 34.49
N PRO A 117 17.35 10.01 35.81
CA PRO A 117 16.71 9.18 36.83
C PRO A 117 15.17 9.28 36.75
N THR A 118 14.52 8.15 36.96
CA THR A 118 13.24 7.74 36.36
C THR A 118 11.94 8.30 36.99
N TYR A 119 11.96 9.41 37.72
CA TYR A 119 10.77 9.80 38.51
C TYR A 119 10.17 11.21 38.29
N SER A 120 10.72 12.06 37.42
CA SER A 120 10.13 13.40 37.16
C SER A 120 9.74 13.67 35.70
N LEU A 121 10.44 13.08 34.73
CA LEU A 121 10.23 13.38 33.30
C LEU A 121 8.91 12.82 32.74
N HIS A 122 8.39 11.72 33.30
CA HIS A 122 7.13 11.15 32.82
C HIS A 122 5.94 12.08 33.11
N ASP A 123 5.91 12.69 34.30
CA ASP A 123 4.85 13.62 34.69
C ASP A 123 4.91 14.92 33.88
N ASP A 124 6.10 15.42 33.61
CA ASP A 124 6.27 16.62 32.78
C ASP A 124 5.84 16.36 31.33
N PHE A 125 6.15 15.19 30.77
CA PHE A 125 5.73 14.81 29.42
C PHE A 125 4.21 14.62 29.33
N VAL A 126 3.60 13.93 30.28
CA VAL A 126 2.14 13.72 30.31
C VAL A 126 1.40 15.04 30.49
N ARG A 127 1.96 15.96 31.30
CA ARG A 127 1.41 17.30 31.49
C ARG A 127 1.48 18.14 30.21
N GLU A 128 2.60 18.06 29.48
CA GLU A 128 2.76 18.81 28.22
C GLU A 128 1.90 18.24 27.08
N MET A 129 1.75 16.92 27.00
CA MET A 129 0.83 16.26 26.07
C MET A 129 -0.63 16.62 26.38
N SER A 130 -1.01 16.65 27.66
CA SER A 130 -2.36 17.05 28.09
C SER A 130 -2.66 18.50 27.75
N LYS A 131 -1.66 19.39 27.87
CA LYS A 131 -1.78 20.80 27.53
C LYS A 131 -2.00 21.02 26.03
N HIS A 132 -1.19 20.39 25.17
CA HIS A 132 -1.36 20.47 23.72
C HIS A 132 -2.71 19.91 23.25
N PHE A 133 -3.17 18.81 23.88
CA PHE A 133 -4.47 18.25 23.57
C PHE A 133 -5.63 19.18 23.95
N ALA A 134 -5.55 19.82 25.12
CA ALA A 134 -6.54 20.81 25.55
C ALA A 134 -6.58 22.03 24.62
N GLU A 135 -5.42 22.51 24.16
CA GLU A 135 -5.31 23.61 23.19
C GLU A 135 -5.93 23.26 21.84
N ALA A 136 -5.69 22.05 21.33
CA ALA A 136 -6.26 21.56 20.08
C ALA A 136 -7.80 21.44 20.15
N LEU A 137 -8.35 20.98 21.28
CA LEU A 137 -9.79 20.92 21.51
C LEU A 137 -10.42 22.31 21.64
N ALA A 138 -9.75 23.26 22.29
CA ALA A 138 -10.23 24.63 22.43
C ALA A 138 -10.31 25.37 21.07
N LEU A 139 -9.44 25.02 20.11
CA LEU A 139 -9.46 25.57 18.75
C LEU A 139 -10.62 25.02 17.90
N GLN A 140 -11.16 23.84 18.20
CA GLN A 140 -12.31 23.27 17.49
C GLN A 140 -13.66 23.87 17.92
N HIS A 141 -13.72 24.58 19.05
CA HIS A 141 -14.97 25.11 19.61
C HIS A 141 -15.12 26.65 19.51
N ARG A 142 -14.32 27.36 18.71
CA ARG A 142 -14.62 28.77 18.43
C ARG A 142 -15.88 28.89 17.55
N PRO A 143 -16.94 29.58 17.99
CA PRO A 143 -18.03 29.95 17.08
C PRO A 143 -17.49 30.96 16.05
N LYS A 144 -18.02 30.89 14.83
CA LYS A 144 -17.71 31.81 13.72
C LYS A 144 -18.01 33.26 14.08
#